data_AF-A0A2I0IAP4-F1
#
_entry.id   AF-A0A2I0IAP4-F1
#
_cell.length_a   1.000
_cell.length_b   1.000
_cell.length_c   1.000
_cell.angle_alpha   90.00
_cell.angle_beta   90.00
_cell.angle_gamma   90.00
#
_symmetry.space_group_name_H-M   'P 1'
#
loop_
_entity.id
_entity.type
_entity.pdbx_description
1 polymer ?
#
loop_
_entity_poly.entity_id
_entity_poly.type
_entity_poly.pdbx_seq_one_letter_code
_entity_poly.pdbx_strand_id
1 'polypeptide(L)'
;MEKLFRIYVYREGEPPMFHYGPCRSIYSTEGLFISEMEKGNIYRTTDPDEALVCFLPFSVVMMVEYLYKHGSHEINAIGRAVVDYINIISIKHLFWNRSLGADHFMVSCHDWVRN
;
A
#
# COMPACT_ATOMS: atom_id res chain seq x y z
N MET A 1 -14.87 24.37 8.44
CA MET A 1 -15.05 23.98 7.02
C MET A 1 -14.41 22.60 6.89
N GLU A 2 -15.21 21.56 6.68
CA GLU A 2 -14.70 20.19 6.59
C GLU A 2 -13.94 20.03 5.26
N LYS A 3 -12.71 19.52 5.32
CA LYS A 3 -11.95 19.16 4.11
C LYS A 3 -12.48 17.81 3.61
N LEU A 4 -12.72 17.70 2.31
CA LEU A 4 -12.97 16.40 1.69
C LEU A 4 -11.79 15.48 1.98
N PHE A 5 -12.05 14.24 2.36
CA PHE A 5 -11.00 13.26 2.62
C PHE A 5 -10.32 12.88 1.30
N ARG A 6 -9.09 13.36 1.11
CA ARG A 6 -8.31 13.13 -0.10
C ARG A 6 -7.09 12.27 0.22
N ILE A 7 -6.80 11.32 -0.66
CA ILE A 7 -5.76 10.30 -0.53
C ILE A 7 -4.80 10.48 -1.68
N TYR A 8 -3.52 10.72 -1.36
CA TYR A 8 -2.46 10.62 -2.34
C TYR A 8 -2.06 9.15 -2.50
N VAL A 9 -1.92 8.67 -3.74
CA VAL A 9 -1.47 7.29 -4.00
C VAL A 9 -0.09 7.38 -4.65
N TYR A 10 0.93 6.83 -3.99
CA TYR A 10 2.28 6.70 -4.58
C TYR A 10 2.18 5.95 -5.90
N ARG A 11 3.01 6.30 -6.89
CA ARG A 11 2.93 5.71 -8.24
C ARG A 11 3.99 4.64 -8.48
N GLU A 12 4.91 4.51 -7.55
CA GLU A 12 6.02 3.57 -7.63
C GLU A 12 5.54 2.15 -7.37
N GLY A 13 6.19 1.21 -8.05
CA GLY A 13 5.90 -0.21 -7.96
C GLY A 13 5.09 -0.71 -9.15
N GLU A 14 5.20 -2.00 -9.45
CA GLU A 14 4.49 -2.63 -10.55
C GLU A 14 3.68 -3.85 -10.05
N PRO A 15 2.58 -4.21 -10.74
CA PRO A 15 1.91 -5.48 -10.50
C PRO A 15 2.87 -6.68 -10.66
N PRO A 16 2.67 -7.77 -9.91
CA PRO A 16 1.52 -8.00 -9.04
C PRO A 16 1.65 -7.46 -7.62
N MET A 17 2.84 -7.00 -7.19
CA MET A 17 3.07 -6.62 -5.79
C MET A 17 2.51 -5.24 -5.45
N PHE A 18 2.37 -4.35 -6.43
CA PHE A 18 1.88 -2.99 -6.26
C PHE A 18 0.73 -2.71 -7.21
N HIS A 19 -0.14 -1.78 -6.83
CA HIS A 19 -1.27 -1.31 -7.65
C HIS A 19 -2.24 -2.42 -8.09
N TYR A 20 -2.15 -3.57 -7.43
CA TYR A 20 -2.93 -4.76 -7.73
C TYR A 20 -3.19 -5.52 -6.44
N GLY A 21 -4.39 -6.06 -6.30
CA GLY A 21 -4.73 -6.96 -5.20
C GLY A 21 -5.86 -7.90 -5.59
N PRO A 22 -5.91 -9.11 -5.01
CA PRO A 22 -6.93 -10.08 -5.33
C PRO A 22 -8.29 -9.68 -4.75
N CYS A 23 -9.28 -9.44 -5.60
CA CYS A 23 -10.64 -9.08 -5.18
C CYS A 23 -11.53 -10.29 -4.82
N ARG A 24 -10.97 -11.37 -4.26
CA ARG A 24 -11.72 -12.62 -3.99
C ARG A 24 -11.52 -13.12 -2.57
N SER A 25 -12.55 -13.78 -2.03
CA SER A 25 -12.53 -14.44 -0.72
C SER A 25 -12.16 -13.47 0.42
N ILE A 26 -11.46 -13.95 1.45
CA ILE A 26 -11.04 -13.19 2.64
C ILE A 26 -10.10 -12.00 2.32
N TYR A 27 -9.53 -11.94 1.12
CA TYR A 27 -8.63 -10.89 0.67
C TYR A 27 -9.32 -9.77 -0.11
N SER A 28 -10.64 -9.89 -0.30
CA SER A 28 -11.41 -8.99 -1.17
C SER A 28 -11.35 -7.53 -0.74
N THR A 29 -11.30 -7.21 0.56
CA THR A 29 -11.28 -5.80 1.02
C THR A 29 -10.00 -5.07 0.62
N GLU A 30 -8.83 -5.70 0.75
CA GLU A 30 -7.53 -5.15 0.31
C GLU A 30 -7.53 -4.92 -1.20
N GLY A 31 -7.90 -5.96 -1.97
CA GLY A 31 -7.95 -5.86 -3.43
C GLY A 31 -8.96 -4.82 -3.93
N LEU A 32 -10.14 -4.75 -3.33
CA LEU A 32 -11.16 -3.75 -3.66
C LEU A 32 -10.67 -2.34 -3.35
N PHE A 33 -10.05 -2.10 -2.20
CA PHE A 33 -9.52 -0.78 -1.86
C PHE A 33 -8.46 -0.32 -2.87
N ILE A 34 -7.48 -1.17 -3.17
CA ILE A 34 -6.44 -0.87 -4.17
C ILE A 34 -7.09 -0.61 -5.54
N SER A 35 -8.03 -1.45 -5.97
CA SER A 35 -8.72 -1.29 -7.25
C SER A 35 -9.48 0.04 -7.35
N GLU A 36 -10.20 0.43 -6.29
CA GLU A 36 -10.95 1.68 -6.28
C GLU A 36 -10.02 2.90 -6.28
N MET A 37 -8.88 2.82 -5.61
CA MET A 37 -7.85 3.86 -5.71
C MET A 37 -7.29 3.94 -7.13
N GLU A 38 -7.02 2.82 -7.80
CA GLU A 38 -6.48 2.80 -9.17
C GLU A 38 -7.44 3.30 -10.25
N LYS A 39 -8.75 3.09 -10.10
CA LYS A 39 -9.75 3.61 -11.06
C LYS A 39 -9.82 5.14 -11.09
N GLY A 40 -9.33 5.82 -10.05
CA GLY A 40 -9.45 7.26 -9.90
C GLY A 40 -10.87 7.65 -9.49
N ASN A 41 -11.08 7.83 -8.19
CA ASN A 41 -12.36 8.26 -7.62
C ASN A 41 -12.24 9.64 -6.96
N ILE A 42 -13.34 10.15 -6.41
CA ILE A 42 -13.40 11.47 -5.76
C ILE A 42 -12.44 11.62 -4.56
N TYR A 43 -12.02 10.51 -3.95
CA TYR A 43 -11.10 10.49 -2.82
C TYR A 43 -9.63 10.48 -3.26
N ARG A 44 -9.29 10.10 -4.50
CA ARG A 44 -7.90 10.14 -4.97
C ARG A 44 -7.51 11.55 -5.38
N THR A 45 -6.30 11.96 -5.00
CA THR A 45 -5.65 13.18 -5.51
C THR A 45 -4.25 12.87 -6.03
N THR A 46 -3.78 13.70 -6.95
CA THR A 46 -2.38 13.70 -7.43
C THR A 46 -1.56 14.82 -6.81
N ASP A 47 -2.20 15.70 -6.04
CA ASP A 47 -1.55 16.78 -5.31
C ASP A 47 -1.37 16.34 -3.84
N PRO A 48 -0.13 16.18 -3.35
CA PRO A 48 0.11 15.83 -1.96
C PRO A 48 -0.38 16.88 -0.97
N ASP A 49 -0.47 18.16 -1.35
CA ASP A 49 -0.91 19.24 -0.45
C ASP A 49 -2.43 19.21 -0.20
N GLU A 50 -3.20 18.60 -1.11
CA GLU A 50 -4.62 18.31 -0.90
C GLU A 50 -4.86 17.08 -0.02
N ALA A 51 -3.87 16.17 0.07
CA ALA A 51 -4.05 14.86 0.68
C ALA A 51 -3.99 14.90 2.22
N LEU A 52 -4.98 14.29 2.87
CA LEU A 52 -4.98 14.04 4.31
C LEU A 52 -4.07 12.86 4.68
N VAL A 53 -4.02 11.85 3.82
CA VAL A 53 -3.21 10.64 4.01
C VAL A 53 -2.58 10.20 2.68
N CYS A 54 -1.45 9.50 2.78
CA CYS A 54 -0.70 8.96 1.66
C CYS A 54 -0.73 7.43 1.68
N PHE A 55 -1.27 6.84 0.63
CA PHE A 55 -1.47 5.40 0.53
C PHE A 55 -0.26 4.71 -0.12
N LEU A 56 0.27 3.68 0.53
CA LEU A 56 1.31 2.78 0.05
C LEU A 56 0.63 1.61 -0.71
N PRO A 57 0.65 1.59 -2.05
CA PRO A 57 -0.19 0.73 -2.89
C PRO A 57 0.34 -0.70 -3.04
N PHE A 58 1.06 -1.25 -2.07
CA PHE A 58 1.47 -2.65 -2.11
C PHE A 58 0.39 -3.59 -1.57
N SER A 59 0.28 -4.77 -2.17
CA SER A 59 -0.59 -5.83 -1.67
C SER A 59 0.21 -6.79 -0.79
N VAL A 60 -0.20 -6.87 0.49
CA VAL A 60 0.38 -7.84 1.43
C VAL A 60 0.09 -9.26 0.96
N VAL A 61 -1.09 -9.50 0.39
CA VAL A 61 -1.46 -10.83 -0.14
C VAL A 61 -0.53 -11.25 -1.28
N MET A 62 -0.23 -10.35 -2.21
CA MET A 62 0.68 -10.65 -3.31
C MET A 62 2.14 -10.77 -2.84
N MET A 63 2.55 -10.00 -1.83
CA MET A 63 3.85 -10.19 -1.20
C MET A 63 3.97 -11.56 -0.53
N VAL A 64 2.95 -12.03 0.17
CA VAL A 64 2.94 -13.37 0.76
C VAL A 64 3.00 -14.44 -0.33
N GLU A 65 2.15 -14.36 -1.35
CA GLU A 65 2.11 -15.34 -2.44
C GLU A 65 3.46 -15.52 -3.14
N TYR A 66 4.19 -14.42 -3.37
CA TYR A 66 5.43 -14.44 -4.17
C TYR A 66 6.73 -14.49 -3.34
N LEU A 67 6.73 -13.96 -2.12
CA LEU A 67 7.94 -13.81 -1.31
C LEU A 67 7.97 -14.71 -0.07
N TYR A 68 6.83 -15.20 0.40
CA TYR A 68 6.80 -16.06 1.59
C TYR A 68 7.09 -17.52 1.24
N LYS A 69 8.07 -18.10 1.92
CA LYS A 69 8.34 -19.53 1.84
C LYS A 69 7.47 -20.27 2.85
N HIS A 70 6.51 -21.05 2.36
CA HIS A 70 5.61 -21.86 3.20
C HIS A 70 6.38 -22.74 4.20
N GLY A 71 5.94 -22.72 5.46
CA GLY A 71 6.56 -23.48 6.56
C GLY A 71 7.87 -22.92 7.10
N SER A 72 8.40 -21.82 6.54
CA SER A 72 9.65 -21.22 7.04
C SER A 72 9.47 -20.30 8.25
N HIS A 73 8.27 -19.71 8.43
CA HIS A 73 8.01 -18.61 9.36
C HIS A 73 8.93 -17.37 9.14
N GLU A 74 9.64 -17.32 8.01
CA GLU A 74 10.58 -16.26 7.67
C GLU A 74 9.88 -15.16 6.86
N ILE A 75 9.82 -13.96 7.42
CA ILE A 75 9.14 -12.80 6.80
C ILE A 75 10.13 -11.77 6.23
N ASN A 76 11.42 -12.09 6.27
CA ASN A 76 12.52 -11.19 5.93
C ASN A 76 12.46 -10.69 4.47
N ALA A 77 11.98 -11.51 3.53
CA ALA A 77 11.84 -11.11 2.13
C ALA A 77 10.75 -10.04 1.95
N ILE A 78 9.61 -10.18 2.65
CA ILE A 78 8.53 -9.19 2.67
C ILE A 78 9.02 -7.89 3.30
N GLY A 79 9.69 -7.98 4.46
CA GLY A 79 10.25 -6.81 5.14
C GLY A 79 11.24 -6.02 4.26
N ARG A 80 12.14 -6.72 3.56
CA ARG A 80 13.07 -6.09 2.60
C ARG A 80 12.34 -5.38 1.47
N ALA A 81 11.33 -6.02 0.87
CA ALA A 81 10.55 -5.40 -0.20
C ALA A 81 9.88 -4.08 0.24
N VAL A 82 9.33 -4.05 1.47
CA VAL A 82 8.75 -2.83 2.05
C VAL A 82 9.81 -1.76 2.31
N VAL A 83 10.96 -2.13 2.87
CA VAL A 83 12.07 -1.19 3.13
C VAL A 83 12.59 -0.58 1.83
N ASP A 84 12.82 -1.41 0.81
CA ASP A 84 13.30 -0.95 -0.49
C ASP A 84 12.30 0.00 -1.16
N TYR A 85 11.00 -0.31 -1.04
CA TYR A 85 9.93 0.56 -1.52
C TYR A 85 9.95 1.93 -0.83
N ILE A 86 9.98 1.93 0.51
CA ILE A 86 10.04 3.16 1.32
C ILE A 86 11.27 3.99 0.96
N ASN A 87 12.43 3.37 0.77
CA ASN A 87 13.64 4.05 0.35
C ASN A 87 13.45 4.79 -0.98
N ILE A 88 12.81 4.16 -1.97
CA ILE A 88 12.54 4.79 -3.26
C ILE A 88 11.62 6.01 -3.12
N ILE A 89 10.48 5.85 -2.44
CA ILE A 89 9.49 6.93 -2.34
C ILE A 89 9.96 8.08 -1.44
N SER A 90 10.72 7.79 -0.38
CA SER A 90 11.26 8.83 0.52
C SER A 90 12.27 9.74 -0.17
N ILE A 91 13.00 9.22 -1.17
CA ILE A 91 13.95 10.01 -1.97
C ILE A 91 13.21 10.80 -3.06
N LYS A 92 12.21 10.19 -3.71
CA LYS A 92 11.50 10.83 -4.83
C LYS A 92 10.50 11.91 -4.39
N HIS A 93 9.89 11.74 -3.23
CA HIS A 93 8.78 12.59 -2.78
C HIS A 93 9.18 13.38 -1.54
N LEU A 94 9.55 14.65 -1.72
CA LEU A 94 10.00 15.52 -0.62
C LEU A 94 8.99 15.65 0.53
N PHE A 95 7.70 15.52 0.23
CA PHE A 95 6.63 15.57 1.23
C PHE A 95 6.56 14.33 2.13
N TRP A 96 7.27 13.24 1.82
CA TRP A 96 7.32 12.02 2.63
C TRP A 96 7.60 12.32 4.11
N ASN A 97 8.55 13.21 4.40
CA ASN A 97 8.97 13.54 5.75
C ASN A 97 8.09 14.60 6.44
N ARG A 98 7.03 15.13 5.80
CA ARG A 98 6.22 16.22 6.35
C ARG A 98 5.56 15.86 7.69
N SER A 99 5.22 14.60 7.86
CA SER A 99 4.54 14.03 9.03
C SER A 99 5.42 13.05 9.80
N LEU A 100 6.68 12.87 9.38
CA LEU A 100 7.56 11.79 9.81
C LEU A 100 6.91 10.39 9.65
N GLY A 101 6.07 10.23 8.62
CA GLY A 101 5.40 8.96 8.30
C GLY A 101 4.01 8.79 8.94
N ALA A 102 3.56 9.71 9.81
CA ALA A 102 2.32 9.54 10.57
C ALA A 102 1.02 9.56 9.72
N ASP A 103 1.08 10.12 8.52
CA ASP A 103 -0.04 10.18 7.57
C ASP A 103 0.09 9.17 6.42
N HIS A 104 1.05 8.24 6.49
CA HIS A 104 1.25 7.20 5.49
C HIS A 104 0.62 5.89 5.96
N PHE A 105 -0.13 5.22 5.10
CA PHE A 105 -0.82 3.99 5.48
C PHE A 105 -0.79 2.93 4.39
N MET A 106 -0.98 1.69 4.80
CA MET A 106 -1.20 0.53 3.95
C MET A 106 -2.49 -0.16 4.39
N VAL A 107 -3.08 -0.99 3.53
CA VAL A 107 -4.18 -1.89 3.90
C VAL A 107 -3.73 -3.33 3.78
N SER A 108 -4.23 -4.17 4.68
CA SER A 108 -3.99 -5.60 4.66
C SER A 108 -5.26 -6.34 5.05
N CYS A 109 -5.55 -7.43 4.36
CA CYS A 109 -6.55 -8.39 4.82
C CYS A 109 -5.92 -9.37 5.83
N HIS A 110 -6.65 -9.60 6.93
CA HIS A 110 -6.27 -10.50 8.03
C HIS A 110 -6.20 -11.96 7.56
N ASP A 111 -5.29 -12.72 8.19
CA ASP A 111 -5.05 -14.17 8.05
C ASP A 111 -4.07 -14.63 6.96
N TRP A 112 -2.77 -14.56 7.27
CA TRP A 112 -1.73 -15.35 6.58
C TRP A 112 -0.95 -16.28 7.52
N VAL A 113 -0.94 -16.01 8.83
CA VAL A 113 -0.41 -16.92 9.85
C VAL A 113 -1.59 -17.63 10.52
N ARG A 114 -1.94 -18.82 10.04
CA ARG A 114 -2.66 -19.78 10.87
C ARG A 114 -1.61 -20.47 11.76
N ASN A 115 -1.80 -20.39 13.08
CA ASN A 115 -1.13 -21.26 14.03
C ASN A 115 -1.49 -22.72 13.74
#